data_AF-A0AAN4YB67-F1
#
_entry.id   AF-A0AAN4YB67-F1
#
_cell.length_a   1.000
_cell.length_b   1.000
_cell.length_c   1.000
_cell.angle_alpha   90.00
_cell.angle_beta   90.00
_cell.angle_gamma   90.00
#
_symmetry.space_group_name_H-M   'P 1'
#
loop_
_entity.id
_entity.type
_entity.pdbx_description
1 polymer ?
#
loop_
_entity_poly.entity_id
_entity_poly.type
_entity_poly.pdbx_seq_one_letter_code
_entity_poly.pdbx_strand_id
1 'polypeptide(L)'
;MTAKLSFQPTSPRSVLNVYNFLVSKDASPLWFINPKGVSEKPSPETYCLSEGGYQSQRMVLLRTESIILRTLGFNTHVALPHTIALTYLQTLGVSSSAVAQRVFEHLNAALLSPQLLYVTHQPNALAVSSIYLAAREVGVKLVDGEWWEVFDVDREELGFLVVGMRSMEGFARAEIEKWKGRAIPIVVDEVEAEIERRRMMAEGE
;
A
#
# COMPACT_ATOMS: atom_id res chain seq x y z
N MET A 1 0.19 16.27 0.84
CA MET A 1 -1.21 16.18 0.39
C MET A 1 -2.11 15.47 1.40
N THR A 2 -2.17 14.14 1.45
CA THR A 2 -3.17 13.40 2.26
C THR A 2 -3.13 13.74 3.76
N ALA A 3 -1.93 13.84 4.36
CA ALA A 3 -1.78 14.22 5.76
C ALA A 3 -2.43 15.58 6.09
N LYS A 4 -2.43 16.56 5.15
CA LYS A 4 -3.03 17.88 5.37
C LYS A 4 -4.55 17.83 5.50
N LEU A 5 -5.19 16.86 4.85
CA LEU A 5 -6.64 16.64 4.88
C LEU A 5 -7.06 15.69 6.01
N SER A 6 -6.10 15.05 6.66
CA SER A 6 -6.35 14.13 7.77
C SER A 6 -6.65 14.88 9.07
N PHE A 7 -7.18 14.15 10.05
CA PHE A 7 -7.43 14.67 11.39
C PHE A 7 -6.17 15.22 12.08
N GLN A 8 -4.98 14.70 11.72
CA GLN A 8 -3.70 15.12 12.28
C GLN A 8 -2.78 15.66 11.18
N PRO A 9 -2.91 16.96 10.80
CA PRO A 9 -2.04 17.59 9.83
C PRO A 9 -0.56 17.47 10.20
N THR A 10 0.23 16.98 9.26
CA THR A 10 1.68 16.78 9.46
C THR A 10 2.49 17.85 8.72
N SER A 11 3.52 18.40 9.38
CA SER A 11 4.37 19.43 8.79
C SER A 11 5.27 18.86 7.69
N PRO A 12 5.64 19.66 6.65
CA PRO A 12 6.62 19.25 5.66
C PRO A 12 7.95 18.82 6.26
N ARG A 13 8.42 19.49 7.33
CA ARG A 13 9.69 19.14 8.00
C ARG A 13 9.62 17.76 8.64
N SER A 14 8.51 17.43 9.31
CA SER A 14 8.31 16.11 9.92
C SER A 14 8.31 15.01 8.86
N VAL A 15 7.63 15.22 7.74
CA VAL A 15 7.62 14.29 6.60
C VAL A 15 9.04 14.09 6.08
N LEU A 16 9.75 15.18 5.75
CA LEU A 16 11.10 15.11 5.19
C LEU A 16 12.10 14.46 6.15
N ASN A 17 12.01 14.73 7.46
CA ASN A 17 12.87 14.07 8.45
C ASN A 17 12.66 12.55 8.48
N VAL A 18 11.41 12.10 8.44
CA VAL A 18 11.08 10.66 8.42
C VAL A 18 11.59 10.02 7.13
N TYR A 19 11.38 10.65 5.97
CA TYR A 19 11.90 10.13 4.70
C TYR A 19 13.43 10.09 4.67
N ASN A 20 14.10 11.13 5.18
CA ASN A 20 15.56 11.18 5.26
C ASN A 20 16.11 10.05 6.15
N PHE A 21 15.43 9.74 7.25
CA PHE A 21 15.77 8.61 8.11
C PHE A 21 15.51 7.25 7.42
N LEU A 22 14.32 7.06 6.84
CA LEU A 22 13.94 5.79 6.21
C LEU A 22 14.74 5.46 4.95
N VAL A 23 15.26 6.45 4.23
CA VAL A 23 16.08 6.26 3.01
C VAL A 23 17.58 6.21 3.33
N SER A 24 17.99 6.52 4.56
CA SER A 24 19.39 6.49 4.97
C SER A 24 19.96 5.06 4.89
N LYS A 25 21.02 4.86 4.08
CA LYS A 25 21.62 3.53 3.84
C LYS A 25 22.26 2.93 5.10
N ASP A 26 22.65 3.76 6.06
CA ASP A 26 23.34 3.33 7.28
C ASP A 26 22.41 3.21 8.49
N ALA A 27 21.33 4.02 8.53
CA ALA A 27 20.46 4.16 9.69
C ALA A 27 19.05 3.58 9.49
N SER A 28 18.64 3.31 8.25
CA SER A 28 17.26 2.87 7.97
C SER A 28 16.96 1.52 8.62
N PRO A 29 15.81 1.38 9.30
CA PRO A 29 15.36 0.10 9.85
C PRO A 29 14.74 -0.82 8.79
N LEU A 30 14.59 -0.33 7.55
CA LEU A 30 13.94 -1.07 6.47
C LEU A 30 14.95 -2.03 5.84
N TRP A 31 14.68 -3.34 5.95
CA TRP A 31 15.54 -4.40 5.43
C TRP A 31 15.84 -4.28 3.92
N PHE A 32 14.91 -3.70 3.16
CA PHE A 32 15.06 -3.51 1.72
C PHE A 32 15.80 -2.22 1.34
N ILE A 33 16.12 -1.35 2.31
CA ILE A 33 17.00 -0.19 2.12
C ILE A 33 18.39 -0.54 2.60
N ASN A 34 18.45 -1.10 3.79
CA ASN A 34 19.68 -1.50 4.47
C ASN A 34 19.66 -3.02 4.74
N PRO A 35 19.99 -3.84 3.72
CA PRO A 35 20.02 -5.30 3.87
C PRO A 35 21.14 -5.78 4.81
N LYS A 36 22.11 -4.90 5.13
CA LYS A 36 23.22 -5.20 6.04
C LYS A 36 22.85 -5.02 7.52
N GLY A 37 21.68 -4.47 7.80
CA GLY A 37 21.21 -4.18 9.15
C GLY A 37 21.72 -2.83 9.67
N VAL A 38 21.06 -2.32 10.71
CA VAL A 38 21.36 -1.01 11.31
C VAL A 38 22.74 -1.05 11.97
N SER A 39 23.60 -0.08 11.63
CA SER A 39 24.90 0.08 12.30
C SER A 39 24.69 0.40 13.79
N GLU A 40 25.54 -0.10 14.69
CA GLU A 40 25.37 0.10 16.15
C GLU A 40 25.32 1.58 16.56
N LYS A 41 25.99 2.45 15.79
CA LYS A 41 25.99 3.91 15.97
C LYS A 41 26.00 4.61 14.60
N PRO A 42 24.84 4.82 13.96
CA PRO A 42 24.79 5.59 12.72
C PRO A 42 25.16 7.04 13.02
N SER A 43 25.92 7.68 12.13
CA SER A 43 26.29 9.08 12.30
C SER A 43 25.04 9.97 12.22
N PRO A 44 24.80 10.91 13.16
CA PRO A 44 23.62 11.76 13.10
C PRO A 44 23.46 12.52 11.78
N GLU A 45 24.56 12.85 11.12
CA GLU A 45 24.57 13.56 9.84
C GLU A 45 23.97 12.75 8.67
N THR A 46 23.95 11.42 8.75
CA THR A 46 23.40 10.56 7.67
C THR A 46 21.89 10.43 7.70
N TYR A 47 21.23 10.81 8.81
CA TYR A 47 19.78 10.69 8.95
C TYR A 47 19.08 11.95 9.46
N CYS A 48 19.81 12.88 10.08
CA CYS A 48 19.30 14.21 10.40
C CYS A 48 19.34 15.12 9.17
N LEU A 49 18.21 15.73 8.85
CA LEU A 49 18.12 16.66 7.73
C LEU A 49 18.76 18.01 8.09
N SER A 50 19.77 18.41 7.33
CA SER A 50 20.39 19.73 7.46
C SER A 50 19.41 20.84 7.04
N GLU A 51 19.63 22.07 7.51
CA GLU A 51 18.72 23.18 7.16
C GLU A 51 18.74 23.48 5.66
N GLY A 52 19.90 23.45 5.01
CA GLY A 52 20.01 23.62 3.55
C GLY A 52 19.35 22.48 2.77
N GLY A 53 19.48 21.23 3.25
CA GLY A 53 18.80 20.08 2.68
C GLY A 53 17.28 20.19 2.80
N TYR A 54 16.79 20.63 3.96
CA TYR A 54 15.37 20.87 4.19
C TYR A 54 14.79 21.91 3.23
N GLN A 55 15.44 23.07 3.05
CA GLN A 55 14.93 24.10 2.13
C GLN A 55 14.84 23.57 0.69
N SER A 56 15.87 22.85 0.24
CA SER A 56 15.92 22.27 -1.11
C SER A 56 14.83 21.21 -1.32
N GLN A 57 14.75 20.23 -0.42
CA GLN A 57 13.75 19.15 -0.51
C GLN A 57 12.32 19.66 -0.34
N ARG A 58 12.11 20.70 0.48
CA ARG A 58 10.80 21.35 0.63
C ARG A 58 10.31 21.96 -0.67
N MET A 59 11.17 22.60 -1.46
CA MET A 59 10.78 23.14 -2.77
C MET A 59 10.36 22.03 -3.73
N VAL A 60 11.10 20.91 -3.76
CA VAL A 60 10.73 19.72 -4.55
C VAL A 60 9.39 19.15 -4.09
N LEU A 61 9.20 18.96 -2.77
CA LEU A 61 7.97 18.44 -2.18
C LEU A 61 6.74 19.28 -2.58
N LEU A 62 6.83 20.61 -2.48
CA LEU A 62 5.73 21.51 -2.84
C LEU A 62 5.45 21.51 -4.35
N ARG A 63 6.51 21.43 -5.18
CA ARG A 63 6.36 21.31 -6.64
C ARG A 63 5.64 20.01 -7.01
N THR A 64 6.09 18.87 -6.46
CA THR A 64 5.47 17.56 -6.69
C THR A 64 4.02 17.53 -6.22
N GLU A 65 3.73 18.11 -5.04
CA GLU A 65 2.36 18.24 -4.55
C GLU A 65 1.48 19.04 -5.51
N SER A 66 1.99 20.15 -6.06
CA SER A 66 1.24 20.95 -7.05
C SER A 66 0.97 20.18 -8.34
N ILE A 67 1.93 19.38 -8.80
CA ILE A 67 1.74 18.51 -9.98
C ILE A 67 0.64 17.48 -9.69
N ILE A 68 0.70 16.76 -8.56
CA ILE A 68 -0.31 15.77 -8.19
C ILE A 68 -1.71 16.41 -8.12
N LEU A 69 -1.85 17.55 -7.45
CA LEU A 69 -3.14 18.23 -7.32
C LEU A 69 -3.72 18.66 -8.67
N ARG A 70 -2.89 19.20 -9.58
CA ARG A 70 -3.35 19.58 -10.93
C ARG A 70 -3.76 18.36 -11.75
N THR A 71 -2.98 17.28 -11.69
CA THR A 71 -3.29 16.04 -12.41
C THR A 71 -4.61 15.43 -11.93
N LEU A 72 -4.91 15.53 -10.63
CA LEU A 72 -6.19 15.08 -10.07
C LEU A 72 -7.35 16.06 -10.30
N GLY A 73 -7.14 17.18 -11.00
CA GLY A 73 -8.15 18.23 -11.15
C GLY A 73 -8.60 18.81 -9.81
N PHE A 74 -7.72 18.80 -8.81
CA PHE A 74 -8.00 19.14 -7.41
C PHE A 74 -9.09 18.29 -6.73
N ASN A 75 -9.49 17.16 -7.34
CA ASN A 75 -10.35 16.19 -6.68
C ASN A 75 -9.50 15.29 -5.76
N THR A 76 -9.50 15.61 -4.47
CA THR A 76 -8.81 14.82 -3.43
C THR A 76 -9.75 13.93 -2.64
N HIS A 77 -11.03 13.85 -3.01
CA HIS A 77 -12.00 13.01 -2.31
C HIS A 77 -11.80 11.55 -2.70
N VAL A 78 -11.65 10.67 -1.70
CA VAL A 78 -11.49 9.23 -1.90
C VAL A 78 -12.51 8.50 -1.04
N ALA A 79 -13.35 7.67 -1.68
CA ALA A 79 -14.26 6.78 -0.98
C ALA A 79 -13.53 5.46 -0.69
N LEU A 80 -13.16 5.21 0.56
CA LEU A 80 -12.51 3.98 0.97
C LEU A 80 -13.54 2.90 1.38
N PRO A 81 -13.31 1.62 1.06
CA PRO A 81 -14.26 0.54 1.32
C PRO A 81 -14.35 0.14 2.79
N HIS A 82 -13.43 0.59 3.66
CA HIS A 82 -13.33 0.15 5.06
C HIS A 82 -14.58 0.44 5.88
N THR A 83 -15.11 1.67 5.80
CA THR A 83 -16.34 2.04 6.52
C THR A 83 -17.54 1.27 5.99
N ILE A 84 -17.62 1.13 4.66
CA ILE A 84 -18.67 0.37 3.97
C ILE A 84 -18.65 -1.09 4.43
N ALA A 85 -17.46 -1.69 4.52
CA ALA A 85 -17.29 -3.07 4.96
C ALA A 85 -17.77 -3.29 6.41
N LEU A 86 -17.52 -2.34 7.31
CA LEU A 86 -18.05 -2.41 8.67
C LEU A 86 -19.59 -2.34 8.69
N THR A 87 -20.18 -1.45 7.90
CA THR A 87 -21.64 -1.37 7.77
C THR A 87 -22.22 -2.66 7.21
N TYR A 88 -21.61 -3.25 6.17
CA TYR A 88 -22.08 -4.50 5.58
C TYR A 88 -21.94 -5.68 6.55
N LEU A 89 -20.84 -5.78 7.31
CA LEU A 89 -20.71 -6.78 8.37
C LEU A 89 -21.83 -6.67 9.41
N GLN A 90 -22.18 -5.44 9.82
CA GLN A 90 -23.30 -5.20 10.73
C GLN A 90 -24.64 -5.61 10.12
N THR A 91 -24.90 -5.25 8.85
CA THR A 91 -26.11 -5.65 8.11
C THR A 91 -26.24 -7.17 7.99
N LEU A 92 -25.13 -7.89 7.81
CA LEU A 92 -25.09 -9.35 7.75
C LEU A 92 -25.16 -10.03 9.13
N GLY A 93 -25.24 -9.25 10.22
CA GLY A 93 -25.29 -9.78 11.58
C GLY A 93 -23.97 -10.40 12.07
N VAL A 94 -22.83 -10.05 11.44
CA VAL A 94 -21.51 -10.59 11.80
C VAL A 94 -20.88 -9.69 12.86
N SER A 95 -20.77 -10.21 14.09
CA SER A 95 -20.15 -9.51 15.22
C SER A 95 -18.71 -9.97 15.52
N SER A 96 -18.15 -10.85 14.70
CA SER A 96 -16.80 -11.39 14.91
C SER A 96 -15.71 -10.35 14.61
N SER A 97 -14.98 -9.95 15.65
CA SER A 97 -13.82 -9.07 15.52
C SER A 97 -12.73 -9.67 14.65
N ALA A 98 -12.56 -11.00 14.67
CA ALA A 98 -11.59 -11.71 13.83
C ALA A 98 -11.93 -11.57 12.33
N VAL A 99 -13.22 -11.65 11.96
CA VAL A 99 -13.65 -11.41 10.57
C VAL A 99 -13.38 -9.97 10.18
N ALA A 100 -13.75 -9.00 11.03
CA ALA A 100 -13.54 -7.58 10.75
C ALA A 100 -12.05 -7.23 10.58
N GLN A 101 -11.17 -7.78 11.44
CA GLN A 101 -9.71 -7.63 11.29
C GLN A 101 -9.24 -8.19 9.95
N ARG A 102 -9.67 -9.41 9.62
CA ARG A 102 -9.26 -10.08 8.39
C ARG A 102 -9.76 -9.37 7.13
N VAL A 103 -10.96 -8.79 7.18
CA VAL A 103 -11.49 -7.89 6.14
C VAL A 103 -10.54 -6.71 5.91
N PHE A 104 -10.13 -6.03 6.97
CA PHE A 104 -9.23 -4.87 6.88
C PHE A 104 -7.86 -5.26 6.36
N GLU A 105 -7.34 -6.44 6.73
CA GLU A 105 -6.10 -6.98 6.17
C GLU A 105 -6.18 -7.13 4.65
N HIS A 106 -7.27 -7.72 4.13
CA HIS A 106 -7.47 -7.87 2.68
C HIS A 106 -7.61 -6.53 1.96
N LEU A 107 -8.40 -5.60 2.51
CA LEU A 107 -8.56 -4.26 1.94
C LEU A 107 -7.23 -3.48 1.91
N ASN A 108 -6.45 -3.57 2.98
CA ASN A 108 -5.14 -2.92 3.06
C ASN A 108 -4.13 -3.53 2.08
N ALA A 109 -4.12 -4.85 1.94
CA ALA A 109 -3.26 -5.53 0.98
C ALA A 109 -3.65 -5.18 -0.47
N ALA A 110 -4.94 -5.08 -0.76
CA ALA A 110 -5.45 -4.76 -2.09
C ALA A 110 -5.02 -3.37 -2.61
N LEU A 111 -4.69 -2.41 -1.73
CA LEU A 111 -4.09 -1.13 -2.13
C LEU A 111 -2.73 -1.29 -2.80
N LEU A 112 -2.01 -2.37 -2.47
CA LEU A 112 -0.68 -2.70 -3.00
C LEU A 112 -0.75 -3.69 -4.17
N SER A 113 -1.96 -4.04 -4.63
CA SER A 113 -2.12 -5.03 -5.68
C SER A 113 -1.64 -4.52 -7.03
N PRO A 114 -0.81 -5.31 -7.74
CA PRO A 114 -0.40 -4.97 -9.11
C PRO A 114 -1.58 -4.97 -10.10
N GLN A 115 -2.72 -5.57 -9.74
CA GLN A 115 -3.95 -5.58 -10.54
C GLN A 115 -4.78 -4.30 -10.38
N LEU A 116 -4.32 -3.33 -9.57
CA LEU A 116 -4.96 -2.02 -9.39
C LEU A 116 -6.44 -2.12 -9.00
N LEU A 117 -6.77 -3.01 -8.05
CA LEU A 117 -8.16 -3.30 -7.65
C LEU A 117 -8.94 -2.04 -7.25
N TYR A 118 -8.31 -1.12 -6.52
CA TYR A 118 -8.91 0.15 -6.09
C TYR A 118 -9.18 1.15 -7.21
N VAL A 119 -8.58 0.97 -8.38
CA VAL A 119 -8.77 1.85 -9.55
C VAL A 119 -9.78 1.25 -10.52
N THR A 120 -9.99 -0.06 -10.47
CA THR A 120 -10.80 -0.81 -11.42
C THR A 120 -12.19 -1.16 -10.91
N HIS A 121 -12.40 -1.17 -9.58
CA HIS A 121 -13.64 -1.63 -8.97
C HIS A 121 -14.21 -0.62 -7.96
N GLN A 122 -15.51 -0.68 -7.75
CA GLN A 122 -16.20 0.20 -6.81
C GLN A 122 -15.93 -0.21 -5.36
N PRO A 123 -15.99 0.74 -4.40
CA PRO A 123 -15.74 0.44 -2.98
C PRO A 123 -16.69 -0.61 -2.38
N ASN A 124 -17.95 -0.68 -2.82
CA ASN A 124 -18.89 -1.72 -2.38
C ASN A 124 -18.40 -3.12 -2.78
N ALA A 125 -17.97 -3.31 -4.04
CA ALA A 125 -17.46 -4.58 -4.53
C ALA A 125 -16.20 -5.05 -3.77
N LEU A 126 -15.28 -4.12 -3.50
CA LEU A 126 -14.09 -4.40 -2.68
C LEU A 126 -14.47 -4.82 -1.25
N ALA A 127 -15.42 -4.11 -0.62
CA ALA A 127 -15.90 -4.45 0.71
C ALA A 127 -16.53 -5.84 0.75
N VAL A 128 -17.47 -6.14 -0.15
CA VAL A 128 -18.15 -7.44 -0.23
C VAL A 128 -17.16 -8.58 -0.47
N SER A 129 -16.23 -8.40 -1.40
CA SER A 129 -15.22 -9.43 -1.72
C SER A 129 -14.30 -9.72 -0.55
N SER A 130 -13.88 -8.68 0.18
CA SER A 130 -13.07 -8.83 1.39
C SER A 130 -13.83 -9.54 2.51
N ILE A 131 -15.13 -9.26 2.70
CA ILE A 131 -16.00 -9.93 3.68
C ILE A 131 -16.16 -11.41 3.32
N TYR A 132 -16.46 -11.69 2.06
CA TYR A 132 -16.61 -13.05 1.56
C TYR A 132 -15.33 -13.89 1.80
N LEU A 133 -14.16 -13.34 1.44
CA LEU A 133 -12.88 -14.02 1.62
C LEU A 133 -12.54 -14.19 3.11
N ALA A 134 -12.68 -13.15 3.92
CA ALA A 134 -12.39 -13.18 5.35
C ALA A 134 -13.27 -14.17 6.11
N ALA A 135 -14.58 -14.18 5.85
CA ALA A 135 -15.50 -15.09 6.51
C ALA A 135 -15.16 -16.56 6.23
N ARG A 136 -14.75 -16.87 4.99
CA ARG A 136 -14.30 -18.21 4.60
C ARG A 136 -13.00 -18.62 5.29
N GLU A 137 -12.04 -17.72 5.41
CA GLU A 137 -10.75 -18.01 6.05
C GLU A 137 -10.89 -18.17 7.57
N VAL A 138 -11.76 -17.40 8.21
CA VAL A 138 -12.03 -17.49 9.66
C VAL A 138 -13.02 -18.62 9.99
N GLY A 139 -13.74 -19.15 9.00
CA GLY A 139 -14.72 -20.22 9.18
C GLY A 139 -16.06 -19.77 9.73
N VAL A 140 -16.43 -18.49 9.52
CA VAL A 140 -17.74 -17.96 9.88
C VAL A 140 -18.71 -18.15 8.72
N LYS A 141 -19.82 -18.85 8.98
CA LYS A 141 -20.89 -19.00 8.00
C LYS A 141 -21.67 -17.68 7.92
N LEU A 142 -21.67 -17.07 6.73
CA LEU A 142 -22.54 -15.93 6.41
C LEU A 142 -23.97 -16.39 6.09
N VAL A 143 -24.84 -15.45 5.75
CA VAL A 143 -26.21 -15.72 5.31
C VAL A 143 -26.21 -16.69 4.12
N ASP A 144 -27.18 -17.59 4.08
CA ASP A 144 -27.36 -18.54 2.97
C ASP A 144 -27.75 -17.81 1.67
N GLY A 145 -27.29 -18.33 0.52
CA GLY A 145 -27.58 -17.76 -0.80
C GLY A 145 -26.51 -16.77 -1.31
N GLU A 146 -26.84 -16.07 -2.39
CA GLU A 146 -25.97 -15.10 -3.07
C GLU A 146 -26.09 -13.72 -2.40
N TRP A 147 -25.79 -13.64 -1.10
CA TRP A 147 -25.99 -12.44 -0.28
C TRP A 147 -25.25 -11.20 -0.81
N TRP A 148 -24.20 -11.38 -1.60
CA TRP A 148 -23.44 -10.31 -2.23
C TRP A 148 -24.26 -9.51 -3.24
N GLU A 149 -25.30 -10.09 -3.84
CA GLU A 149 -26.18 -9.41 -4.79
C GLU A 149 -26.97 -8.26 -4.13
N VAL A 150 -27.25 -8.36 -2.83
CA VAL A 150 -27.94 -7.30 -2.06
C VAL A 150 -27.10 -6.02 -1.98
N PHE A 151 -25.80 -6.12 -2.23
CA PHE A 151 -24.85 -5.02 -2.22
C PHE A 151 -24.41 -4.60 -3.63
N ASP A 152 -25.19 -4.96 -4.66
CA ASP A 152 -24.96 -4.66 -6.07
C ASP A 152 -23.61 -5.21 -6.57
N VAL A 153 -23.26 -6.44 -6.17
CA VAL A 153 -22.06 -7.15 -6.63
C VAL A 153 -22.50 -8.42 -7.32
N ASP A 154 -22.02 -8.66 -8.54
CA ASP A 154 -22.29 -9.90 -9.25
C ASP A 154 -21.26 -10.99 -8.93
N ARG A 155 -21.56 -12.22 -9.34
CA ARG A 155 -20.70 -13.38 -9.06
C ARG A 155 -19.35 -13.31 -9.79
N GLU A 156 -19.28 -12.71 -10.97
CA GLU A 156 -18.07 -12.64 -11.78
C GLU A 156 -17.08 -11.64 -11.16
N GLU A 157 -17.57 -10.44 -10.82
CA GLU A 157 -16.85 -9.39 -10.12
C GLU A 157 -16.35 -9.88 -8.76
N LEU A 158 -17.21 -10.53 -7.98
CA LEU A 158 -16.83 -11.15 -6.72
C LEU A 158 -15.70 -12.17 -6.91
N GLY A 159 -15.84 -13.06 -7.90
CA GLY A 159 -14.86 -14.08 -8.21
C GLY A 159 -13.49 -13.48 -8.57
N PHE A 160 -13.50 -12.47 -9.44
CA PHE A 160 -12.30 -11.74 -9.85
C PHE A 160 -11.59 -11.10 -8.65
N LEU A 161 -12.34 -10.34 -7.85
CA LEU A 161 -11.79 -9.62 -6.70
C LEU A 161 -11.26 -10.56 -5.63
N VAL A 162 -11.96 -11.66 -5.34
CA VAL A 162 -11.50 -12.67 -4.37
C VAL A 162 -10.18 -13.32 -4.82
N VAL A 163 -10.05 -13.66 -6.10
CA VAL A 163 -8.79 -14.19 -6.65
C VAL A 163 -7.69 -13.14 -6.58
N GLY A 164 -7.99 -11.89 -6.94
CA GLY A 164 -7.04 -10.78 -6.90
C GLY A 164 -6.52 -10.52 -5.49
N MET A 165 -7.41 -10.42 -4.50
CA MET A 165 -7.04 -10.24 -3.09
C MET A 165 -6.21 -11.42 -2.58
N ARG A 166 -6.61 -12.66 -2.89
CA ARG A 166 -5.86 -13.86 -2.48
C ARG A 166 -4.48 -13.94 -3.12
N SER A 167 -4.30 -13.40 -4.32
CA SER A 167 -3.00 -13.40 -5.02
C SER A 167 -1.93 -12.56 -4.31
N MET A 168 -2.33 -11.64 -3.43
CA MET A 168 -1.41 -10.72 -2.74
C MET A 168 -0.37 -11.43 -1.88
N GLU A 169 -0.72 -12.52 -1.21
CA GLU A 169 0.24 -13.25 -0.38
C GLU A 169 1.35 -13.86 -1.25
N GLY A 170 0.96 -14.48 -2.37
CA GLY A 170 1.90 -15.06 -3.32
C GLY A 170 2.80 -14.00 -3.94
N PHE A 171 2.23 -12.86 -4.33
CA PHE A 171 2.97 -11.72 -4.85
C PHE A 171 3.98 -11.17 -3.83
N ALA A 172 3.55 -10.92 -2.59
CA ALA A 172 4.42 -10.42 -1.53
C ALA A 172 5.58 -11.38 -1.24
N ARG A 173 5.30 -12.69 -1.17
CA ARG A 173 6.33 -13.71 -0.96
C ARG A 173 7.35 -13.75 -2.11
N ALA A 174 6.88 -13.67 -3.36
CA ALA A 174 7.74 -13.64 -4.53
C ALA A 174 8.65 -12.41 -4.54
N GLU A 175 8.11 -11.22 -4.21
CA GLU A 175 8.94 -10.00 -4.11
C GLU A 175 9.93 -10.07 -2.94
N ILE A 176 9.56 -10.61 -1.78
CA ILE A 176 10.49 -10.79 -0.66
C ILE A 176 11.67 -11.68 -1.07
N GLU A 177 11.41 -12.83 -1.71
CA GLU A 177 12.49 -13.74 -2.12
C GLU A 177 13.37 -13.13 -3.22
N LYS A 178 12.76 -12.40 -4.18
CA LYS A 178 13.48 -11.70 -5.25
C LYS A 178 14.45 -10.64 -4.73
N TRP A 179 14.08 -9.93 -3.67
CA TRP A 179 14.88 -8.84 -3.09
C TRP A 179 15.68 -9.25 -1.85
N LYS A 180 15.65 -10.53 -1.49
CA LYS A 180 16.33 -11.05 -0.31
C LYS A 180 17.83 -10.75 -0.37
N GLY A 181 18.34 -10.08 0.67
CA GLY A 181 19.74 -9.70 0.78
C GLY A 181 20.19 -8.58 -0.18
N ARG A 182 19.27 -7.97 -0.92
CA ARG A 182 19.55 -6.86 -1.84
C ARG A 182 18.73 -5.63 -1.45
N ALA A 183 19.26 -4.45 -1.75
CA ALA A 183 18.48 -3.23 -1.66
C ALA A 183 17.51 -3.13 -2.84
N ILE A 184 16.28 -2.69 -2.56
CA ILE A 184 15.30 -2.34 -3.58
C ILE A 184 15.67 -0.95 -4.14
N PRO A 185 15.75 -0.79 -5.47
CA PRO A 185 15.93 0.51 -6.11
C PRO A 185 14.81 1.48 -5.76
N ILE A 186 15.15 2.65 -5.22
CA ILE A 186 14.16 3.70 -4.87
C ILE A 186 14.38 4.99 -5.66
N VAL A 187 15.58 5.20 -6.18
CA VAL A 187 15.91 6.35 -7.02
C VAL A 187 15.90 5.96 -8.49
N VAL A 188 15.57 6.90 -9.38
CA VAL A 188 15.46 6.68 -10.83
C VAL A 188 16.69 5.97 -11.39
N ASP A 189 17.88 6.46 -11.07
CA ASP A 189 19.15 5.87 -11.54
C ASP A 189 19.32 4.41 -11.09
N GLU A 190 18.90 4.08 -9.85
CA GLU A 190 18.95 2.71 -9.34
C GLU A 190 17.95 1.80 -10.08
N VAL A 191 16.78 2.34 -10.43
CA VAL A 191 15.74 1.62 -11.18
C VAL A 191 16.19 1.36 -12.61
N GLU A 192 16.76 2.36 -13.28
CA GLU A 192 17.30 2.23 -14.64
C GLU A 192 18.42 1.18 -14.70
N ALA A 193 19.34 1.21 -13.72
CA ALA A 193 20.40 0.23 -13.61
C ALA A 193 19.87 -1.21 -13.39
N GLU A 194 18.79 -1.37 -12.64
CA GLU A 194 18.14 -2.67 -12.45
C GLU A 194 17.40 -3.14 -13.71
N ILE A 195 16.76 -2.24 -14.45
CA ILE A 195 16.11 -2.56 -15.74
C ILE A 195 17.15 -3.07 -16.73
N GLU A 196 18.28 -2.38 -16.85
CA GLU A 196 19.34 -2.76 -17.76
C GLU A 196 19.97 -4.11 -17.39
N ARG A 197 20.21 -4.34 -16.10
CA ARG A 197 20.67 -5.65 -15.60
C ARG A 197 19.73 -6.78 -16.02
N ARG A 198 18.41 -6.57 -15.95
CA ARG A 198 17.43 -7.59 -16.35
C ARG A 198 17.42 -7.85 -17.85
N ARG A 199 17.61 -6.81 -18.66
CA ARG A 199 17.75 -6.96 -20.12
C ARG A 199 18.95 -7.82 -20.48
N MET A 200 20.10 -7.53 -19.89
CA MET A 200 21.32 -8.30 -20.11
C MET A 200 21.18 -9.77 -19.69
N MET A 201 20.47 -10.07 -18.59
CA MET A 201 20.22 -11.46 -18.18
C MET A 201 19.26 -12.19 -19.13
N ALA A 202 18.28 -11.49 -19.73
CA ALA A 202 17.35 -12.08 -20.68
C ALA A 202 17.95 -12.29 -22.08
N GLU A 203 18.96 -11.52 -22.47
CA GLU A 203 19.68 -11.67 -23.75
C GLU A 203 20.80 -12.73 -23.69
N GLY A 204 21.21 -13.13 -22.47
CA GLY A 204 22.25 -14.14 -22.24
C GLY A 204 21.75 -15.57 -22.01
N GLU A 205 20.43 -15.79 -21.99
CA GLU A 205 19.76 -17.10 -21.97
C GLU A 205 19.28 -17.49 -23.38
#